data_AF-A0A4X1V7F5-F1
#
_entry.id   AF-A0A4X1V7F5-F1
#
_cell.length_a   1.000
_cell.length_b   1.000
_cell.length_c   1.000
_cell.angle_alpha   90.00
_cell.angle_beta   90.00
_cell.angle_gamma   90.00
#
_symmetry.space_group_name_H-M   'P 1'
#
loop_
_entity.id
_entity.type
_entity.pdbx_description
1 polymer ?
#
loop_
_entity_poly.entity_id
_entity_poly.type
_entity_poly.pdbx_seq_one_letter_code
_entity_poly.pdbx_strand_id
1 'polypeptide(L)'
;MCEKPVDVKKSKSCEADIPTDLRKEVESHYRLSLPEDFYHFWKFCEELDPEKPADSLSLSLGLRLVGPYDILAGKHKMKKRSASLNCNLHWRFYYDPPEFQTIIIGDSKTQFHMGYFRDSPDELPVFVGTNEAKKNCVIVPNGDNVFAAVKLFLMKKLKEVTDKKKISLLKNIDEKLTEAARELGFSLEQRTAKMKQRDKKVVTKTFHGAGLVVPVDKNDVGYRELPETDANLRRICKTIAEAPGDDERLKAFAPIQEMMTYVQFANDECDYGMGLELGTDLFCHGSHYFHKVAGQLLPLAYNLLKRNLFAEIIEGHLADRRREDVDQLAV
;
A
#
# COMPACT_ATOMS: atom_id res chain seq x y z
N MET A 1 -18.00 -24.29 -44.99
CA MET A 1 -18.44 -23.57 -43.77
C MET A 1 -17.19 -23.21 -42.99
N CYS A 2 -16.75 -21.95 -43.08
CA CYS A 2 -15.67 -21.44 -42.23
C CYS A 2 -16.34 -20.56 -41.17
N GLU A 3 -16.30 -21.03 -39.93
CA GLU A 3 -16.71 -20.25 -38.77
C GLU A 3 -15.80 -19.03 -38.66
N LYS A 4 -16.40 -17.85 -38.66
CA LYS A 4 -15.70 -16.60 -38.35
C LYS A 4 -15.50 -16.53 -36.83
N PRO A 5 -14.30 -16.16 -36.35
CA PRO A 5 -14.11 -15.96 -34.92
C PRO A 5 -14.93 -14.73 -34.50
N VAL A 6 -15.70 -14.91 -33.44
CA VAL A 6 -16.45 -13.83 -32.78
C VAL A 6 -15.44 -12.91 -32.12
N ASP A 7 -15.29 -11.71 -32.67
CA ASP A 7 -14.56 -10.62 -32.02
C ASP A 7 -15.23 -10.29 -30.69
N VAL A 8 -14.61 -10.74 -29.60
CA VAL A 8 -14.94 -10.28 -28.24
C VAL A 8 -14.56 -8.81 -28.19
N LYS A 9 -15.56 -7.92 -28.32
CA LYS A 9 -15.43 -6.50 -28.02
C LYS A 9 -14.82 -6.36 -26.63
N LYS A 10 -13.53 -6.00 -26.55
CA LYS A 10 -12.94 -5.46 -25.33
C LYS A 10 -13.78 -4.26 -24.92
N SER A 11 -14.60 -4.44 -23.89
CA SER A 11 -15.24 -3.35 -23.17
C SER A 11 -14.13 -2.39 -22.76
N LYS A 12 -14.05 -1.21 -23.40
CA LYS A 12 -13.33 -0.08 -22.85
C LYS A 12 -14.05 0.24 -21.55
N SER A 13 -13.42 0.04 -20.40
CA SER A 13 -13.96 0.57 -19.15
C SER A 13 -14.18 2.07 -19.37
N CYS A 14 -15.44 2.51 -19.34
CA CYS A 14 -15.76 3.92 -19.36
C CYS A 14 -15.14 4.60 -18.13
N GLU A 15 -14.74 5.86 -18.27
CA GLU A 15 -14.35 6.65 -17.11
C GLU A 15 -15.55 6.78 -16.16
N ALA A 16 -15.32 6.67 -14.85
CA ALA A 16 -16.36 6.92 -13.85
C ALA A 16 -16.88 8.37 -13.93
N ASP A 17 -18.18 8.57 -13.67
CA ASP A 17 -18.83 9.89 -13.72
C ASP A 17 -18.48 10.78 -12.50
N ILE A 18 -17.20 11.08 -12.34
CA ILE A 18 -16.67 11.98 -11.32
C ILE A 18 -16.20 13.26 -12.03
N PRO A 19 -16.62 14.47 -11.57
CA PRO A 19 -16.18 15.73 -12.17
C PRO A 19 -14.65 15.78 -12.31
N THR A 20 -14.17 16.16 -13.49
CA THR A 20 -12.73 16.20 -13.81
C THR A 20 -11.93 17.03 -12.81
N ASP A 21 -12.50 18.14 -12.33
CA ASP A 21 -11.84 19.00 -11.34
C ASP A 21 -11.67 18.31 -10.00
N LEU A 22 -12.64 17.48 -9.59
CA LEU A 22 -12.55 16.71 -8.35
C LEU A 22 -11.52 15.58 -8.48
N ARG A 23 -11.45 14.90 -9.64
CA ARG A 23 -10.38 13.92 -9.92
C ARG A 23 -8.99 14.55 -9.77
N LYS A 24 -8.78 15.69 -10.44
CA LYS A 24 -7.54 16.47 -10.35
C LYS A 24 -7.26 16.95 -8.93
N GLU A 25 -8.28 17.36 -8.18
CA GLU A 25 -8.14 17.76 -6.78
C GLU A 25 -7.54 16.60 -5.96
N VAL A 26 -8.12 15.39 -6.03
CA VAL A 26 -7.60 14.21 -5.31
C VAL A 26 -6.15 13.89 -5.69
N GLU A 27 -5.87 13.78 -6.98
CA GLU A 27 -4.52 13.41 -7.47
C GLU A 27 -3.49 14.48 -7.14
N SER A 28 -3.85 15.77 -7.18
CA SER A 28 -2.93 16.86 -6.84
C SER A 28 -2.55 16.90 -5.36
N HIS A 29 -3.48 16.55 -4.47
CA HIS A 29 -3.22 16.48 -3.04
C HIS A 29 -2.26 15.34 -2.67
N TYR A 30 -2.35 14.20 -3.35
CA TYR A 30 -1.47 13.05 -3.13
C TYR A 30 -0.23 13.03 -4.03
N ARG A 31 -0.23 13.80 -5.13
CA ARG A 31 0.75 13.75 -6.22
C ARG A 31 0.89 12.35 -6.82
N LEU A 32 -0.21 11.61 -6.85
CA LEU A 32 -0.29 10.23 -7.36
C LEU A 32 -1.54 10.08 -8.19
N SER A 33 -1.42 9.48 -9.36
CA SER A 33 -2.57 9.10 -10.19
C SER A 33 -3.35 7.95 -9.54
N LEU A 34 -4.67 7.99 -9.65
CA LEU A 34 -5.57 6.97 -9.12
C LEU A 34 -6.21 6.16 -10.26
N PRO A 35 -6.36 4.83 -10.09
CA PRO A 35 -6.91 3.99 -11.14
C PRO A 35 -8.45 4.13 -11.24
N GLU A 36 -9.05 3.79 -12.38
CA GLU A 36 -10.51 3.96 -12.56
C GLU A 36 -11.36 3.14 -11.58
N ASP A 37 -10.87 2.01 -11.07
CA ASP A 37 -11.60 1.23 -10.06
C ASP A 37 -11.80 2.02 -8.76
N PHE A 38 -10.91 2.95 -8.41
CA PHE A 38 -11.08 3.86 -7.27
C PHE A 38 -12.33 4.73 -7.44
N TYR A 39 -12.45 5.40 -8.60
CA TYR A 39 -13.56 6.31 -8.86
C TYR A 39 -14.89 5.57 -9.08
N HIS A 40 -14.86 4.42 -9.76
CA HIS A 40 -16.05 3.58 -9.90
C HIS A 40 -16.51 2.99 -8.57
N PHE A 41 -15.58 2.64 -7.68
CA PHE A 41 -15.95 2.14 -6.35
C PHE A 41 -16.57 3.24 -5.48
N TRP A 42 -16.14 4.49 -5.62
CA TRP A 42 -16.85 5.63 -5.03
C TRP A 42 -18.30 5.71 -5.51
N LYS A 43 -18.54 5.60 -6.82
CA LYS A 43 -19.91 5.58 -7.38
C LYS A 43 -20.75 4.43 -6.87
N PHE A 44 -20.17 3.24 -6.82
CA PHE A 44 -20.81 2.08 -6.20
C PHE A 44 -21.23 2.35 -4.75
N CYS A 45 -20.36 2.98 -3.96
CA CYS A 45 -20.67 3.37 -2.59
C CYS A 45 -21.71 4.50 -2.49
N GLU A 46 -21.74 5.46 -3.41
CA GLU A 46 -22.79 6.49 -3.51
C GLU A 46 -24.17 5.86 -3.77
N GLU A 47 -24.25 4.81 -4.59
CA GLU A 47 -25.50 4.08 -4.84
C GLU A 47 -25.98 3.28 -3.62
N LEU A 48 -25.05 2.82 -2.77
CA LEU A 48 -25.39 2.10 -1.55
C LEU A 48 -25.89 3.04 -0.45
N ASP A 49 -25.25 4.20 -0.29
CA ASP A 49 -25.62 5.24 0.67
C ASP A 49 -25.25 6.62 0.10
N PRO A 50 -26.22 7.34 -0.51
CA PRO A 50 -25.97 8.66 -1.09
C PRO A 50 -25.62 9.74 -0.06
N GLU A 51 -26.04 9.57 1.20
CA GLU A 51 -25.79 10.56 2.25
C GLU A 51 -24.39 10.40 2.83
N LYS A 52 -23.91 9.17 2.99
CA LYS A 52 -22.60 8.86 3.55
C LYS A 52 -21.88 7.76 2.76
N PRO A 53 -21.44 8.03 1.51
CA PRO A 53 -20.82 7.02 0.66
C PRO A 53 -19.59 6.37 1.29
N ALA A 54 -18.78 7.16 2.01
CA ALA A 54 -17.57 6.68 2.68
C ALA A 54 -17.85 5.68 3.82
N ASP A 55 -19.06 5.71 4.39
CA ASP A 55 -19.51 4.85 5.48
C ASP A 55 -20.52 3.78 5.04
N SER A 56 -20.82 3.68 3.73
CA SER A 56 -21.81 2.74 3.16
C SER A 56 -21.57 1.26 3.55
N LEU A 57 -20.31 0.89 3.84
CA LEU A 57 -19.90 -0.46 4.24
C LEU A 57 -19.62 -0.60 5.75
N SER A 58 -19.74 0.47 6.53
CA SER A 58 -19.36 0.52 7.94
C SER A 58 -20.25 -0.41 8.79
N LEU A 59 -21.56 -0.38 8.60
CA LEU A 59 -22.50 -1.21 9.39
C LEU A 59 -22.45 -2.70 9.02
N SER A 60 -22.27 -3.00 7.73
CA SER A 60 -22.32 -4.37 7.20
C SER A 60 -20.98 -5.10 7.39
N LEU A 61 -19.90 -4.50 6.91
CA LEU A 61 -18.56 -5.09 6.85
C LEU A 61 -17.62 -4.55 7.95
N GLY A 62 -17.97 -3.44 8.60
CA GLY A 62 -17.03 -2.75 9.48
C GLY A 62 -15.91 -2.06 8.71
N LEU A 63 -16.13 -1.71 7.44
CA LEU A 63 -15.16 -1.06 6.57
C LEU A 63 -15.57 0.37 6.28
N ARG A 64 -14.59 1.28 6.26
CA ARG A 64 -14.80 2.69 5.89
C ARG A 64 -13.80 3.12 4.83
N LEU A 65 -14.27 3.84 3.83
CA LEU A 65 -13.43 4.45 2.80
C LEU A 65 -12.77 5.70 3.39
N VAL A 66 -11.45 5.82 3.20
CA VAL A 66 -10.61 6.87 3.78
C VAL A 66 -9.49 7.29 2.82
N GLY A 67 -8.65 8.23 3.25
CA GLY A 67 -7.46 8.65 2.50
C GLY A 67 -7.88 9.48 1.29
N PRO A 68 -7.58 9.08 0.04
CA PRO A 68 -8.06 9.80 -1.14
C PRO A 68 -9.60 9.86 -1.23
N TYR A 69 -10.33 8.92 -0.64
CA TYR A 69 -11.79 9.02 -0.55
C TYR A 69 -12.27 10.13 0.39
N ASP A 70 -11.47 10.54 1.38
CA ASP A 70 -11.82 11.66 2.26
C ASP A 70 -11.81 12.99 1.50
N ILE A 71 -11.05 13.08 0.40
CA ILE A 71 -11.08 14.23 -0.52
C ILE A 71 -12.36 14.21 -1.37
N LEU A 72 -12.76 13.04 -1.89
CA LEU A 72 -14.04 12.90 -2.61
C LEU A 72 -15.24 13.23 -1.69
N ALA A 73 -15.16 12.86 -0.42
CA ALA A 73 -16.13 13.21 0.61
C ALA A 73 -16.06 14.68 1.07
N GLY A 74 -15.11 15.47 0.57
CA GLY A 74 -14.94 16.88 0.91
C GLY A 74 -14.43 17.17 2.32
N LYS A 75 -13.93 16.16 3.06
CA LYS A 75 -13.53 16.32 4.47
C LYS A 75 -12.33 17.24 4.67
N HIS A 76 -11.44 17.32 3.69
CA HIS A 76 -10.28 18.22 3.72
C HIS A 76 -10.65 19.71 3.71
N LYS A 77 -11.85 20.06 3.23
CA LYS A 77 -12.35 21.46 3.17
C LYS A 77 -12.79 21.99 4.54
N MET A 78 -12.99 21.12 5.53
CA MET A 78 -13.44 21.52 6.87
C MET A 78 -12.31 22.09 7.76
N LYS A 79 -11.04 21.97 7.34
CA LYS A 79 -9.89 22.41 8.14
C LYS A 79 -9.52 23.88 7.86
N LYS A 80 -9.39 24.70 8.90
CA LYS A 80 -8.82 26.07 8.78
C LYS A 80 -7.34 25.96 8.41
N ARG A 81 -6.98 26.45 7.22
CA ARG A 81 -5.62 26.50 6.62
C ARG A 81 -4.56 27.07 7.57
N SER A 82 -3.94 26.24 8.41
CA SER A 82 -2.85 26.67 9.30
C SER A 82 -1.54 25.89 9.13
N ALA A 83 -1.56 24.75 8.43
CA ALA A 83 -0.34 24.07 7.98
C ALA A 83 -0.62 23.36 6.65
N SER A 84 0.38 23.26 5.77
CA SER A 84 0.32 22.42 4.57
C SER A 84 0.10 20.96 5.01
N LEU A 85 -1.12 20.47 4.86
CA LEU A 85 -1.47 19.07 5.15
C LEU A 85 -0.66 18.18 4.21
N ASN A 86 0.21 17.33 4.76
CA ASN A 86 0.86 16.29 3.98
C ASN A 86 -0.11 15.11 3.83
N CYS A 87 -0.93 15.13 2.77
CA CYS A 87 -1.92 14.08 2.48
C CYS A 87 -1.29 12.69 2.40
N ASN A 88 0.00 12.57 2.06
CA ASN A 88 0.67 11.28 2.01
C ASN A 88 0.87 10.64 3.38
N LEU A 89 0.74 11.38 4.48
CA LEU A 89 0.77 10.85 5.84
C LEU A 89 -0.64 10.66 6.44
N HIS A 90 -1.68 11.14 5.77
CA HIS A 90 -3.06 10.92 6.17
C HIS A 90 -3.44 9.44 5.96
N TRP A 91 -3.86 8.78 7.05
CA TRP A 91 -4.11 7.33 7.13
C TRP A 91 -2.90 6.45 6.79
N ARG A 92 -1.69 6.98 6.92
CA ARG A 92 -0.48 6.17 6.83
C ARG A 92 -0.24 5.46 8.15
N PHE A 93 -0.39 4.15 8.17
CA PHE A 93 -0.13 3.32 9.34
C PHE A 93 1.36 3.09 9.53
N TYR A 94 1.71 2.66 10.75
CA TYR A 94 3.10 2.53 11.20
C TYR A 94 3.98 1.71 10.26
N TYR A 95 3.45 0.66 9.63
CA TYR A 95 4.18 -0.23 8.74
C TYR A 95 3.91 0.00 7.25
N ASP A 96 3.23 1.08 6.88
CA ASP A 96 2.93 1.39 5.49
C ASP A 96 4.17 1.99 4.81
N PRO A 97 4.85 1.25 3.91
CA PRO A 97 5.95 1.80 3.15
C PRO A 97 5.41 2.84 2.14
N PRO A 98 6.26 3.69 1.55
CA PRO A 98 5.84 4.73 0.61
C PRO A 98 4.99 4.22 -0.57
N GLU A 99 5.23 2.99 -1.01
CA GLU A 99 4.50 2.28 -2.06
C GLU A 99 3.03 2.04 -1.71
N PHE A 100 2.70 1.98 -0.42
CA PHE A 100 1.39 1.65 0.10
C PHE A 100 0.60 2.91 0.46
N GLN A 101 -0.54 3.09 -0.21
CA GLN A 101 -1.48 4.19 0.01
C GLN A 101 -2.82 3.63 0.51
N THR A 102 -3.11 3.82 1.80
CA THR A 102 -4.36 3.39 2.42
C THR A 102 -5.58 4.04 1.76
N ILE A 103 -6.59 3.22 1.50
CA ILE A 103 -7.89 3.63 0.92
C ILE A 103 -9.08 3.13 1.73
N ILE A 104 -8.94 2.07 2.53
CA ILE A 104 -10.01 1.51 3.36
C ILE A 104 -9.45 1.13 4.71
N ILE A 105 -10.18 1.42 5.79
CA ILE A 105 -9.89 0.92 7.15
C ILE A 105 -10.97 -0.05 7.60
N GLY A 106 -10.61 -0.96 8.50
CA GLY A 106 -11.51 -1.91 9.13
C GLY A 106 -11.35 -1.96 10.65
N ASP A 107 -11.10 -3.16 11.20
CA ASP A 107 -11.00 -3.36 12.64
C ASP A 107 -9.87 -2.54 13.27
N SER A 108 -10.24 -1.53 14.07
CA SER A 108 -9.30 -0.65 14.76
C SER A 108 -8.47 -1.36 15.83
N LYS A 109 -8.94 -2.51 16.36
CA LYS A 109 -8.19 -3.30 17.36
C LYS A 109 -6.93 -3.91 16.77
N THR A 110 -6.99 -4.35 15.52
CA THR A 110 -5.83 -4.89 14.80
C THR A 110 -5.20 -3.87 13.85
N GLN A 111 -5.86 -2.71 13.69
CA GLN A 111 -5.56 -1.73 12.64
C GLN A 111 -5.55 -2.39 11.26
N PHE A 112 -6.56 -3.22 11.00
CA PHE A 112 -6.77 -3.77 9.67
C PHE A 112 -7.09 -2.64 8.69
N HIS A 113 -6.39 -2.62 7.57
CA HIS A 113 -6.63 -1.64 6.51
C HIS A 113 -6.20 -2.21 5.15
N MET A 114 -6.68 -1.58 4.09
CA MET A 114 -6.37 -1.90 2.70
C MET A 114 -5.81 -0.66 1.99
N GLY A 115 -4.87 -0.89 1.08
CA GLY A 115 -4.20 0.17 0.35
C GLY A 115 -3.77 -0.25 -1.03
N TYR A 116 -3.71 0.71 -1.94
CA TYR A 116 -3.08 0.53 -3.25
C TYR A 116 -1.56 0.42 -3.07
N PHE A 117 -0.95 -0.57 -3.72
CA PHE A 117 0.51 -0.74 -3.75
C PHE A 117 1.05 -0.31 -5.11
N ARG A 118 2.02 0.61 -5.14
CA ARG A 118 2.67 1.13 -6.36
C ARG A 118 4.17 0.88 -6.29
N ASP A 119 4.74 0.23 -7.30
CA ASP A 119 6.19 0.04 -7.39
C ASP A 119 6.92 1.37 -7.70
N SER A 120 6.24 2.33 -8.35
CA SER A 120 6.76 3.66 -8.70
C SER A 120 5.64 4.71 -8.53
N PRO A 121 5.95 5.95 -8.11
CA PRO A 121 4.94 7.01 -8.00
C PRO A 121 4.34 7.42 -9.36
N ASP A 122 5.07 7.18 -10.46
CA ASP A 122 4.64 7.50 -11.83
C ASP A 122 3.74 6.41 -12.45
N GLU A 123 3.54 5.30 -11.74
CA GLU A 123 2.76 4.15 -12.20
C GLU A 123 1.44 4.02 -11.44
N LEU A 124 0.45 3.41 -12.10
CA LEU A 124 -0.78 2.99 -11.42
C LEU A 124 -0.50 1.85 -10.43
N PRO A 125 -1.36 1.67 -9.41
CA PRO A 125 -1.25 0.55 -8.49
C PRO A 125 -1.16 -0.82 -9.19
N VAL A 126 -0.26 -1.66 -8.70
CA VAL A 126 -0.08 -3.03 -9.22
C VAL A 126 -1.04 -4.02 -8.56
N PHE A 127 -1.51 -3.71 -7.34
CA PHE A 127 -2.57 -4.43 -6.64
C PHE A 127 -3.10 -3.65 -5.44
N VAL A 128 -4.14 -4.19 -4.79
CA VAL A 128 -4.60 -3.76 -3.45
C VAL A 128 -4.05 -4.72 -2.40
N GLY A 129 -3.28 -4.21 -1.44
CA GLY A 129 -2.73 -4.97 -0.32
C GLY A 129 -3.52 -4.76 0.96
N THR A 130 -3.38 -5.68 1.91
CA THR A 130 -3.95 -5.54 3.26
C THR A 130 -2.89 -5.74 4.33
N ASN A 131 -2.97 -4.99 5.42
CA ASN A 131 -2.11 -5.14 6.60
C ASN A 131 -2.94 -4.98 7.90
N GLU A 132 -2.43 -5.57 8.98
CA GLU A 132 -2.91 -5.38 10.35
C GLU A 132 -1.77 -4.77 11.19
N ALA A 133 -1.70 -3.44 11.26
CA ALA A 133 -0.51 -2.74 11.75
C ALA A 133 -0.20 -2.99 13.23
N LYS A 134 -1.19 -3.39 14.04
CA LYS A 134 -0.96 -3.81 15.44
C LYS A 134 -0.43 -5.26 15.56
N LYS A 135 -0.37 -6.02 14.47
CA LYS A 135 0.13 -7.40 14.46
C LYS A 135 1.53 -7.53 13.87
N ASN A 136 1.75 -7.04 12.64
CA ASN A 136 3.02 -7.19 11.93
C ASN A 136 3.14 -6.23 10.74
N CYS A 137 4.28 -6.26 10.05
CA CYS A 137 4.56 -5.48 8.84
C CYS A 137 4.21 -6.18 7.52
N VAL A 138 3.55 -7.35 7.56
CA VAL A 138 3.28 -8.14 6.35
C VAL A 138 2.14 -7.51 5.56
N ILE A 139 2.37 -7.31 4.26
CA ILE A 139 1.38 -6.83 3.31
C ILE A 139 0.93 -8.03 2.47
N VAL A 140 -0.35 -8.36 2.55
CA VAL A 140 -0.93 -9.49 1.80
C VAL A 140 -1.67 -8.96 0.57
N PRO A 141 -1.27 -9.34 -0.66
CA PRO A 141 -2.01 -8.96 -1.86
C PRO A 141 -3.41 -9.56 -1.88
N ASN A 142 -4.40 -8.74 -2.22
CA ASN A 142 -5.82 -9.03 -2.08
C ASN A 142 -6.61 -8.55 -3.31
N GLY A 143 -6.22 -9.01 -4.49
CA GLY A 143 -6.79 -8.58 -5.78
C GLY A 143 -6.09 -7.38 -6.40
N ASP A 144 -6.32 -7.16 -7.70
CA ASP A 144 -5.67 -6.08 -8.47
C ASP A 144 -6.50 -4.78 -8.57
N ASN A 145 -7.65 -4.75 -7.90
CA ASN A 145 -8.56 -3.60 -7.84
C ASN A 145 -9.36 -3.64 -6.52
N VAL A 146 -9.96 -2.51 -6.15
CA VAL A 146 -10.68 -2.37 -4.86
C VAL A 146 -11.94 -3.22 -4.77
N PHE A 147 -12.64 -3.48 -5.89
CA PHE A 147 -13.80 -4.37 -5.92
C PHE A 147 -13.40 -5.79 -5.50
N ALA A 148 -12.31 -6.32 -6.07
CA ALA A 148 -11.77 -7.62 -5.70
C ALA A 148 -11.40 -7.67 -4.21
N ALA A 149 -10.71 -6.64 -3.70
CA ALA A 149 -10.27 -6.59 -2.32
C ALA A 149 -11.44 -6.64 -1.32
N VAL A 150 -12.48 -5.84 -1.58
CA VAL A 150 -13.69 -5.80 -0.73
C VAL A 150 -14.48 -7.10 -0.85
N LYS A 151 -14.60 -7.69 -2.05
CA LYS A 151 -15.24 -9.00 -2.22
C LYS A 151 -14.53 -10.09 -1.44
N LEU A 152 -13.21 -10.18 -1.54
CA LEU A 152 -12.41 -11.18 -0.84
C LEU A 152 -12.54 -11.05 0.68
N PHE A 153 -12.56 -9.81 1.18
CA PHE A 153 -12.85 -9.53 2.58
C PHE A 153 -14.27 -9.96 2.98
N LEU A 154 -15.28 -9.61 2.17
CA LEU A 154 -16.68 -10.01 2.38
C LEU A 154 -16.82 -11.53 2.43
N MET A 155 -16.22 -12.25 1.49
CA MET A 155 -16.24 -13.72 1.45
C MET A 155 -15.61 -14.36 2.68
N LYS A 156 -14.51 -13.78 3.20
CA LYS A 156 -13.94 -14.21 4.48
C LYS A 156 -14.91 -13.92 5.63
N LYS A 157 -15.50 -12.73 5.66
CA LYS A 157 -16.43 -12.33 6.71
C LYS A 157 -17.69 -13.19 6.76
N LEU A 158 -18.20 -13.59 5.60
CA LEU A 158 -19.38 -14.45 5.47
C LEU A 158 -19.17 -15.83 6.13
N LYS A 159 -17.92 -16.31 6.19
CA LYS A 159 -17.57 -17.57 6.89
C LYS A 159 -17.51 -17.42 8.40
N GLU A 160 -17.32 -16.20 8.92
CA GLU A 160 -17.19 -15.91 10.34
C GLU A 160 -18.53 -15.53 11.01
N VAL A 161 -19.49 -15.03 10.23
CA VAL A 161 -20.77 -14.52 10.73
C VAL A 161 -21.80 -15.65 10.83
N THR A 162 -22.51 -15.73 11.95
CA THR A 162 -23.59 -16.69 12.19
C THR A 162 -25.00 -16.06 12.16
N ASP A 163 -25.10 -14.73 12.30
CA ASP A 163 -26.37 -14.00 12.29
C ASP A 163 -27.02 -14.00 10.89
N LYS A 164 -28.25 -14.53 10.79
CA LYS A 164 -28.95 -14.72 9.52
C LYS A 164 -29.25 -13.40 8.79
N LYS A 165 -29.60 -12.34 9.52
CA LYS A 165 -29.91 -11.02 8.93
C LYS A 165 -28.65 -10.38 8.36
N LYS A 166 -27.53 -10.47 9.07
CA LYS A 166 -26.23 -10.00 8.60
C LYS A 166 -25.77 -10.82 7.39
N ILE A 167 -25.95 -12.15 7.39
CA ILE A 167 -25.65 -12.99 6.23
C ILE A 167 -26.44 -12.55 4.99
N SER A 168 -27.75 -12.27 5.11
CA SER A 168 -28.55 -11.83 3.96
C SER A 168 -28.12 -10.46 3.44
N LEU A 169 -27.79 -9.53 4.35
CA LEU A 169 -27.24 -8.22 3.98
C LEU A 169 -25.92 -8.35 3.22
N LEU A 170 -25.00 -9.18 3.73
CA LEU A 170 -23.71 -9.42 3.07
C LEU A 170 -23.87 -10.07 1.70
N LYS A 171 -24.82 -11.00 1.53
CA LYS A 171 -25.11 -11.61 0.22
C LYS A 171 -25.65 -10.60 -0.79
N ASN A 172 -26.54 -9.70 -0.37
CA ASN A 172 -27.04 -8.63 -1.25
C ASN A 172 -25.89 -7.71 -1.71
N ILE A 173 -25.03 -7.29 -0.78
CA ILE A 173 -23.85 -6.49 -1.13
C ILE A 173 -22.92 -7.26 -2.08
N ASP A 174 -22.71 -8.56 -1.85
CA ASP A 174 -21.89 -9.40 -2.73
C ASP A 174 -22.46 -9.49 -4.16
N GLU A 175 -23.77 -9.65 -4.29
CA GLU A 175 -24.46 -9.67 -5.59
C GLU A 175 -24.26 -8.35 -6.32
N LYS A 176 -24.54 -7.21 -5.67
CA LYS A 176 -24.34 -5.87 -6.26
C LYS A 176 -22.89 -5.62 -6.66
N LEU A 177 -21.94 -5.97 -5.80
CA LEU A 177 -20.51 -5.79 -6.06
C LEU A 177 -20.07 -6.65 -7.25
N THR A 178 -20.54 -7.90 -7.31
CA THR A 178 -20.21 -8.82 -8.40
C THR A 178 -20.78 -8.35 -9.73
N GLU A 179 -22.01 -7.83 -9.73
CA GLU A 179 -22.63 -7.23 -10.90
C GLU A 179 -21.84 -6.02 -11.39
N ALA A 180 -21.57 -5.05 -10.53
CA ALA A 180 -20.82 -3.85 -10.87
C ALA A 180 -19.43 -4.18 -11.41
N ALA A 181 -18.69 -5.08 -10.76
CA ALA A 181 -17.38 -5.51 -11.24
C ALA A 181 -17.47 -6.21 -12.61
N ARG A 182 -18.51 -7.00 -12.87
CA ARG A 182 -18.74 -7.65 -14.17
C ARG A 182 -19.03 -6.64 -15.27
N GLU A 183 -19.90 -5.67 -15.02
CA GLU A 183 -20.25 -4.61 -15.97
C GLU A 183 -19.03 -3.75 -16.33
N LEU A 184 -18.20 -3.43 -15.33
CA LEU A 184 -16.98 -2.63 -15.48
C LEU A 184 -15.78 -3.44 -16.01
N GLY A 185 -15.88 -4.78 -16.05
CA GLY A 185 -14.82 -5.66 -16.52
C GLY A 185 -13.65 -5.82 -15.54
N PHE A 186 -13.87 -5.61 -14.24
CA PHE A 186 -12.88 -5.83 -13.20
C PHE A 186 -12.81 -7.30 -12.79
N SER A 187 -11.59 -7.83 -12.69
CA SER A 187 -11.37 -9.18 -12.15
C SER A 187 -11.68 -9.21 -10.66
N LEU A 188 -12.25 -10.32 -10.19
CA LEU A 188 -12.53 -10.55 -8.76
C LEU A 188 -11.60 -11.62 -8.16
N GLU A 189 -10.55 -12.01 -8.90
CA GLU A 189 -9.55 -12.97 -8.45
C GLU A 189 -8.62 -12.35 -7.40
N GLN A 190 -8.17 -13.15 -6.43
CA GLN A 190 -7.16 -12.73 -5.45
C GLN A 190 -5.79 -12.46 -6.09
N ARG A 191 -5.45 -13.19 -7.16
CA ARG A 191 -4.14 -13.13 -7.84
C ARG A 191 -4.32 -13.19 -9.35
N THR A 192 -4.38 -12.03 -9.99
CA THR A 192 -4.61 -11.91 -11.44
C THR A 192 -3.35 -12.21 -12.26
N ALA A 193 -3.51 -12.36 -13.58
CA ALA A 193 -2.38 -12.58 -14.49
C ALA A 193 -1.36 -11.43 -14.45
N LYS A 194 -1.82 -10.18 -14.29
CA LYS A 194 -0.95 -9.00 -14.17
C LYS A 194 -0.10 -9.05 -12.90
N MET A 195 -0.70 -9.43 -11.77
CA MET A 195 0.04 -9.62 -10.51
C MET A 195 1.11 -10.71 -10.65
N LYS A 196 0.77 -11.85 -11.28
CA LYS A 196 1.74 -12.93 -11.52
C LYS A 196 2.86 -12.52 -12.48
N GLN A 197 2.58 -11.64 -13.44
CA GLN A 197 3.60 -11.07 -14.32
C GLN A 197 4.53 -10.11 -13.56
N ARG A 198 3.97 -9.29 -12.66
CA ARG A 198 4.74 -8.44 -11.76
C ARG A 198 5.61 -9.27 -10.82
N ASP A 199 5.10 -10.38 -10.27
CA ASP A 199 5.85 -11.29 -9.40
C ASP A 199 7.14 -11.83 -10.06
N LYS A 200 7.20 -11.92 -11.40
CA LYS A 200 8.41 -12.30 -12.15
C LYS A 200 9.48 -11.21 -12.21
N LYS A 201 9.10 -9.95 -11.93
CA LYS A 201 10.01 -8.79 -11.88
C LYS A 201 10.44 -8.46 -10.45
N VAL A 202 9.94 -9.19 -9.46
CA VAL A 202 10.28 -8.99 -8.06
C VAL A 202 11.69 -9.50 -7.82
N VAL A 203 12.58 -8.62 -7.38
CA VAL A 203 13.99 -8.95 -7.12
C VAL A 203 14.22 -9.52 -5.72
N THR A 204 13.44 -9.06 -4.73
CA THR A 204 13.41 -9.57 -3.36
C THR A 204 12.03 -9.38 -2.76
N LYS A 205 11.66 -10.15 -1.74
CA LYS A 205 10.37 -10.04 -1.05
C LYS A 205 10.33 -9.00 0.06
N THR A 206 11.50 -8.68 0.64
CA THR A 206 11.67 -7.91 1.89
C THR A 206 10.85 -8.47 3.06
N PHE A 207 10.95 -7.84 4.23
CA PHE A 207 10.24 -8.27 5.42
C PHE A 207 8.72 -8.13 5.34
N HIS A 208 8.19 -7.21 4.52
CA HIS A 208 6.75 -7.05 4.35
C HIS A 208 6.16 -8.04 3.32
N GLY A 209 6.98 -8.71 2.52
CA GLY A 209 6.56 -9.79 1.62
C GLY A 209 5.84 -9.35 0.34
N ALA A 210 5.63 -8.03 0.15
CA ALA A 210 5.05 -7.49 -1.08
C ALA A 210 6.05 -7.44 -2.23
N GLY A 211 7.34 -7.48 -1.92
CA GLY A 211 8.45 -7.50 -2.86
C GLY A 211 8.77 -6.18 -3.53
N LEU A 212 10.02 -6.03 -3.95
CA LEU A 212 10.55 -4.87 -4.65
C LEU A 212 10.68 -5.14 -6.14
N VAL A 213 10.30 -4.15 -6.94
CA VAL A 213 10.59 -4.10 -8.38
C VAL A 213 11.52 -2.91 -8.61
N VAL A 214 12.69 -3.16 -9.16
CA VAL A 214 13.65 -2.12 -9.60
C VAL A 214 14.06 -2.40 -11.04
N PRO A 215 14.52 -1.39 -11.80
CA PRO A 215 15.11 -1.63 -13.11
C PRO A 215 16.33 -2.53 -12.97
N VAL A 216 16.37 -3.64 -13.71
CA VAL A 216 17.55 -4.51 -13.86
C VAL A 216 17.85 -4.61 -15.34
N ASP A 217 19.08 -4.28 -15.73
CA ASP A 217 19.50 -4.30 -17.13
C ASP A 217 19.86 -5.72 -17.61
N LYS A 218 20.31 -5.83 -18.85
CA LYS A 218 20.68 -7.13 -19.47
C LYS A 218 21.95 -7.76 -18.88
N ASN A 219 22.70 -7.03 -18.06
CA ASN A 219 23.93 -7.47 -17.41
C ASN A 219 23.72 -7.68 -15.91
N ASP A 220 22.45 -7.77 -15.47
CA ASP A 220 22.02 -7.89 -14.07
C ASP A 220 22.37 -6.69 -13.19
N VAL A 221 22.61 -5.51 -13.77
CA VAL A 221 22.84 -4.26 -13.02
C VAL A 221 21.51 -3.61 -12.64
N GLY A 222 21.34 -3.36 -11.35
CA GLY A 222 20.19 -2.70 -10.72
C GLY A 222 19.87 -3.24 -9.32
N TYR A 223 20.26 -4.47 -9.02
CA TYR A 223 20.03 -5.14 -7.75
C TYR A 223 21.13 -6.17 -7.44
N ARG A 224 21.57 -6.20 -6.18
CA ARG A 224 22.33 -7.29 -5.59
C ARG A 224 21.80 -7.63 -4.21
N GLU A 225 21.92 -8.89 -3.82
CA GLU A 225 21.43 -9.39 -2.53
C GLU A 225 22.22 -8.79 -1.35
N LEU A 226 21.56 -8.71 -0.20
CA LEU A 226 22.23 -8.45 1.08
C LEU A 226 23.20 -9.60 1.42
N PRO A 227 24.31 -9.32 2.13
CA PRO A 227 25.22 -10.38 2.59
C PRO A 227 24.59 -11.29 3.66
N GLU A 228 23.39 -10.96 4.12
CA GLU A 228 22.67 -11.64 5.19
C GLU A 228 21.30 -12.11 4.72
N THR A 229 20.93 -13.34 5.11
CA THR A 229 19.57 -13.84 4.91
C THR A 229 18.57 -13.07 5.77
N ASP A 230 17.30 -12.99 5.36
CA ASP A 230 16.22 -12.37 6.16
C ASP A 230 16.19 -12.88 7.61
N ALA A 231 16.37 -14.19 7.79
CA ALA A 231 16.34 -14.81 9.11
C ALA A 231 17.52 -14.36 9.98
N ASN A 232 18.68 -14.08 9.39
CA ASN A 232 19.82 -13.54 10.14
C ASN A 232 19.67 -12.03 10.36
N LEU A 233 19.22 -11.27 9.36
CA LEU A 233 18.95 -9.84 9.51
C LEU A 233 17.91 -9.56 10.60
N ARG A 234 16.84 -10.38 10.69
CA ARG A 234 15.87 -10.29 11.81
C ARG A 234 16.52 -10.56 13.16
N ARG A 235 17.46 -11.51 13.25
CA ARG A 235 18.22 -11.79 14.48
C ARG A 235 19.11 -10.62 14.87
N ILE A 236 19.87 -10.06 13.92
CA ILE A 236 20.69 -8.86 14.12
C ILE A 236 19.83 -7.70 14.64
N CYS A 237 18.69 -7.43 13.98
CA CYS A 237 17.80 -6.34 14.38
C CYS A 237 17.24 -6.55 15.79
N LYS A 238 16.86 -7.80 16.13
CA LYS A 238 16.39 -8.16 17.46
C LYS A 238 17.46 -7.91 18.52
N THR A 239 18.70 -8.35 18.30
CA THR A 239 19.83 -8.12 19.22
C THR A 239 20.06 -6.64 19.47
N ILE A 240 19.97 -5.79 18.45
CA ILE A 240 20.11 -4.33 18.59
C ILE A 240 18.95 -3.73 19.40
N ALA A 241 17.72 -4.11 19.06
CA ALA A 241 16.52 -3.56 19.70
C ALA A 241 16.43 -3.96 21.19
N GLU A 242 16.85 -5.17 21.52
CA GLU A 242 16.78 -5.75 22.88
C GLU A 242 18.09 -5.58 23.69
N ALA A 243 19.09 -4.88 23.15
CA ALA A 243 20.35 -4.64 23.86
C ALA A 243 20.12 -3.95 25.23
N PRO A 244 20.86 -4.34 26.29
CA PRO A 244 20.61 -3.86 27.65
C PRO A 244 21.01 -2.39 27.86
N GLY A 245 21.90 -1.86 27.03
CA GLY A 245 22.42 -0.49 27.12
C GLY A 245 22.93 0.01 25.78
N ASP A 246 23.26 1.30 25.71
CA ASP A 246 23.72 1.95 24.49
C ASP A 246 25.11 1.45 24.05
N ASP A 247 25.98 1.08 24.99
CA ASP A 247 27.31 0.54 24.67
C ASP A 247 27.22 -0.84 24.00
N GLU A 248 26.38 -1.74 24.52
CA GLU A 248 26.12 -3.03 23.87
C GLU A 248 25.40 -2.86 22.54
N ARG A 249 24.46 -1.91 22.47
CA ARG A 249 23.74 -1.61 21.23
C ARG A 249 24.68 -1.11 20.15
N LEU A 250 25.60 -0.21 20.48
CA LEU A 250 26.60 0.32 19.54
C LEU A 250 27.47 -0.80 18.97
N LYS A 251 27.88 -1.76 19.80
CA LYS A 251 28.61 -2.96 19.35
C LYS A 251 27.74 -3.84 18.45
N ALA A 252 26.48 -4.06 18.83
CA ALA A 252 25.52 -4.86 18.06
C ALA A 252 25.17 -4.23 16.70
N PHE A 253 25.40 -2.93 16.51
CA PHE A 253 25.19 -2.23 15.24
C PHE A 253 26.28 -2.49 14.20
N ALA A 254 27.43 -3.08 14.56
CA ALA A 254 28.55 -3.30 13.64
C ALA A 254 28.16 -4.01 12.32
N PRO A 255 27.33 -5.08 12.31
CA PRO A 255 26.90 -5.72 11.07
C PRO A 255 26.04 -4.80 10.18
N ILE A 256 25.22 -3.92 10.78
CA ILE A 256 24.44 -2.94 10.02
C ILE A 256 25.37 -1.91 9.36
N GLN A 257 26.39 -1.44 10.06
CA GLN A 257 27.37 -0.49 9.52
C GLN A 257 28.17 -1.09 8.35
N GLU A 258 28.53 -2.37 8.47
CA GLU A 258 29.18 -3.11 7.38
C GLU A 258 28.26 -3.22 6.16
N MET A 259 27.00 -3.64 6.35
CA MET A 259 26.02 -3.69 5.26
C MET A 259 25.77 -2.32 4.61
N MET A 260 25.74 -1.23 5.40
CA MET A 260 25.65 0.13 4.85
C MET A 260 26.84 0.48 3.97
N THR A 261 28.04 0.00 4.31
CA THR A 261 29.25 0.20 3.50
C THR A 261 29.13 -0.55 2.17
N TYR A 262 28.66 -1.79 2.19
CA TYR A 262 28.37 -2.54 0.96
C TYR A 262 27.28 -1.89 0.11
N VAL A 263 26.26 -1.28 0.73
CA VAL A 263 25.24 -0.50 0.01
C VAL A 263 25.86 0.70 -0.70
N GLN A 264 26.87 1.38 -0.12
CA GLN A 264 27.55 2.47 -0.84
C GLN A 264 28.27 1.97 -2.09
N PHE A 265 29.01 0.86 -1.99
CA PHE A 265 29.63 0.25 -3.17
C PHE A 265 28.59 -0.17 -4.21
N ALA A 266 27.47 -0.76 -3.78
CA ALA A 266 26.36 -1.12 -4.66
C ALA A 266 25.78 0.12 -5.38
N ASN A 267 25.60 1.24 -4.67
CA ASN A 267 25.12 2.49 -5.26
C ASN A 267 26.10 3.06 -6.30
N ASP A 268 27.41 3.04 -6.02
CA ASP A 268 28.44 3.48 -6.98
C ASP A 268 28.43 2.63 -8.25
N GLU A 269 28.04 1.35 -8.13
CA GLU A 269 27.92 0.37 -9.21
C GLU A 269 26.48 0.26 -9.78
N CYS A 270 25.59 1.21 -9.45
CA CYS A 270 24.20 1.30 -9.91
C CYS A 270 23.22 0.21 -9.42
N ASP A 271 23.61 -0.60 -8.42
CA ASP A 271 22.76 -1.60 -7.77
C ASP A 271 21.91 -1.01 -6.64
N TYR A 272 21.12 0.01 -6.97
CA TYR A 272 20.33 0.81 -6.02
C TYR A 272 19.31 -0.02 -5.22
N GLY A 273 18.88 -1.16 -5.76
CA GLY A 273 17.92 -2.04 -5.10
C GLY A 273 18.42 -2.63 -3.76
N MET A 274 19.73 -2.77 -3.57
CA MET A 274 20.30 -3.30 -2.32
C MET A 274 20.04 -2.35 -1.13
N GLY A 275 20.27 -1.05 -1.34
CA GLY A 275 20.01 -0.03 -0.32
C GLY A 275 18.51 0.12 -0.03
N LEU A 276 17.68 -0.03 -1.06
CA LEU A 276 16.22 -0.03 -0.91
C LEU A 276 15.75 -1.21 -0.05
N GLU A 277 16.26 -2.42 -0.29
CA GLU A 277 15.94 -3.62 0.49
C GLU A 277 16.32 -3.46 1.97
N LEU A 278 17.59 -3.14 2.26
CA LEU A 278 18.06 -2.99 3.65
C LEU A 278 17.26 -1.92 4.40
N GLY A 279 17.04 -0.77 3.77
CA GLY A 279 16.26 0.32 4.37
C GLY A 279 14.81 -0.11 4.67
N THR A 280 14.22 -0.88 3.76
CA THR A 280 12.83 -1.37 3.86
C THR A 280 12.71 -2.39 4.99
N ASP A 281 13.65 -3.32 5.10
CA ASP A 281 13.66 -4.33 6.16
C ASP A 281 13.82 -3.71 7.55
N LEU A 282 14.71 -2.72 7.68
CA LEU A 282 14.87 -1.94 8.91
C LEU A 282 13.61 -1.13 9.25
N PHE A 283 12.96 -0.53 8.24
CA PHE A 283 11.67 0.14 8.41
C PHE A 283 10.60 -0.85 8.90
N CYS A 284 10.52 -2.03 8.30
CA CYS A 284 9.57 -3.10 8.64
C CYS A 284 9.82 -3.75 9.99
N HIS A 285 11.05 -3.72 10.52
CA HIS A 285 11.31 -4.13 11.89
C HIS A 285 10.61 -3.20 12.89
N GLY A 286 10.49 -1.91 12.57
CA GLY A 286 9.68 -0.97 13.36
C GLY A 286 10.28 -0.56 14.70
N SER A 287 11.59 -0.70 14.88
CA SER A 287 12.28 -0.15 16.06
C SER A 287 12.77 1.26 15.75
N HIS A 288 12.57 2.18 16.70
CA HIS A 288 12.99 3.58 16.55
C HIS A 288 14.52 3.73 16.43
N TYR A 289 15.30 2.76 16.95
CA TYR A 289 16.76 2.73 16.79
C TYR A 289 17.21 2.68 15.32
N PHE A 290 16.35 2.21 14.42
CA PHE A 290 16.66 2.14 12.99
C PHE A 290 16.19 3.35 12.18
N HIS A 291 15.43 4.28 12.76
CA HIS A 291 14.87 5.41 12.01
C HIS A 291 15.96 6.25 11.32
N LYS A 292 17.08 6.49 12.01
CA LYS A 292 18.20 7.24 11.45
C LYS A 292 18.83 6.53 10.25
N VAL A 293 19.09 5.23 10.36
CA VAL A 293 19.70 4.43 9.29
C VAL A 293 18.74 4.26 8.11
N ALA A 294 17.46 3.95 8.37
CA ALA A 294 16.44 3.88 7.34
C ALA A 294 16.28 5.24 6.62
N GLY A 295 16.36 6.36 7.35
CA GLY A 295 16.35 7.71 6.79
C GLY A 295 17.61 8.10 6.00
N GLN A 296 18.71 7.36 6.12
CA GLN A 296 19.88 7.52 5.25
C GLN A 296 19.78 6.67 3.99
N LEU A 297 19.22 5.46 4.11
CA LEU A 297 19.13 4.48 3.03
C LEU A 297 17.96 4.76 2.08
N LEU A 298 16.74 4.88 2.61
CA LEU A 298 15.51 4.92 1.81
C LEU A 298 15.40 6.18 0.95
N PRO A 299 15.58 7.42 1.47
CA PRO A 299 15.49 8.60 0.63
C PRO A 299 16.51 8.59 -0.51
N LEU A 300 17.76 8.19 -0.22
CA LEU A 300 18.81 8.08 -1.23
C LEU A 300 18.45 7.04 -2.30
N ALA A 301 18.05 5.83 -1.90
CA ALA A 301 17.69 4.76 -2.83
C ALA A 301 16.50 5.17 -3.73
N TYR A 302 15.46 5.79 -3.17
CA TYR A 302 14.34 6.29 -3.96
C TYR A 302 14.77 7.39 -4.94
N ASN A 303 15.63 8.33 -4.53
CA ASN A 303 16.12 9.39 -5.42
C ASN A 303 16.99 8.82 -6.56
N LEU A 304 17.86 7.85 -6.29
CA LEU A 304 18.67 7.17 -7.32
C LEU A 304 17.78 6.40 -8.31
N LEU A 305 16.68 5.81 -7.82
CA LEU A 305 15.65 5.17 -8.64
C LEU A 305 14.68 6.15 -9.31
N LYS A 306 14.88 7.46 -9.15
CA LYS A 306 13.99 8.54 -9.65
C LYS A 306 12.56 8.48 -9.12
N ARG A 307 12.37 7.93 -7.92
CA ARG A 307 11.10 7.83 -7.17
C ARG A 307 11.00 8.91 -6.10
N ASN A 308 11.30 10.16 -6.46
CA ASN A 308 11.51 11.27 -5.50
C ASN A 308 10.33 11.47 -4.53
N LEU A 309 9.09 11.28 -4.99
CA LEU A 309 7.93 11.37 -4.10
C LEU A 309 7.99 10.35 -2.95
N PHE A 310 8.47 9.13 -3.20
CA PHE A 310 8.62 8.12 -2.14
C PHE A 310 9.71 8.51 -1.14
N ALA A 311 10.77 9.20 -1.57
CA ALA A 311 11.75 9.80 -0.67
C ALA A 311 11.11 10.83 0.27
N GLU A 312 10.30 11.76 -0.27
CA GLU A 312 9.59 12.76 0.55
C GLU A 312 8.60 12.11 1.54
N ILE A 313 7.90 11.05 1.10
CA ILE A 313 6.95 10.31 1.94
C ILE A 313 7.68 9.64 3.11
N ILE A 314 8.79 8.94 2.85
CA ILE A 314 9.50 8.23 3.92
C ILE A 314 10.16 9.19 4.90
N GLU A 315 10.68 10.32 4.44
CA GLU A 315 11.22 11.37 5.32
C GLU A 315 10.14 11.92 6.25
N GLY A 316 8.99 12.31 5.71
CA GLY A 316 7.85 12.76 6.49
C GLY A 316 7.33 11.69 7.45
N HIS A 317 7.26 10.43 6.99
CA HIS A 317 6.76 9.33 7.80
C HIS A 317 7.72 8.97 8.93
N LEU A 318 9.04 8.93 8.71
CA LEU A 318 10.01 8.65 9.78
C LEU A 318 10.09 9.78 10.81
N ALA A 319 9.86 11.03 10.38
CA ALA A 319 9.83 12.19 11.27
C ALA A 319 8.58 12.23 12.17
N ASP A 320 7.44 11.75 11.69
CA ASP A 320 6.16 11.70 12.41
C ASP A 320 5.50 10.31 12.29
N ARG A 321 6.22 9.27 12.75
CA ARG A 321 5.82 7.87 12.58
C ARG A 321 4.83 7.43 13.67
N ARG A 322 3.55 7.77 13.48
CA ARG A 322 2.50 7.53 14.48
C ARG A 322 2.02 6.08 14.51
N ARG A 323 1.70 5.59 15.72
CA ARG A 323 1.02 4.30 15.93
C ARG A 323 -0.50 4.44 16.04
N GLU A 324 -0.97 5.60 16.49
CA GLU A 324 -2.38 5.93 16.67
C GLU A 324 -2.64 7.33 16.08
N ASP A 325 -3.90 7.75 15.94
CA ASP A 325 -4.26 9.08 15.42
C ASP A 325 -3.64 9.41 14.05
N VAL A 326 -3.68 8.42 13.15
CA VAL A 326 -3.18 8.52 11.76
C VAL A 326 -4.13 9.31 10.85
N ASP A 327 -5.36 9.60 11.31
CA ASP A 327 -6.28 10.50 10.64
C ASP A 327 -5.84 11.96 10.83
N GLN A 328 -5.06 12.47 9.88
CA GLN A 328 -4.60 13.87 9.90
C GLN A 328 -5.69 14.91 9.56
N LEU A 329 -6.91 14.48 9.20
CA LEU A 329 -8.05 15.35 8.93
C LEU A 329 -9.01 15.47 10.12
N ALA A 330 -9.03 14.52 11.06
CA ALA A 330 -9.93 14.51 12.23
C ALA A 330 -9.52 15.42 13.41
N VAL A 331 -8.54 16.32 13.23
CA VAL A 331 -7.99 17.17 14.30
C VAL A 331 -8.61 18.56 14.31
#